data_AF-A0A3M0YC50-F1
#
_entry.id   AF-A0A3M0YC50-F1
#
_cell.length_a   1.000
_cell.length_b   1.000
_cell.length_c   1.000
_cell.angle_alpha   90.00
_cell.angle_beta   90.00
_cell.angle_gamma   90.00
#
_symmetry.space_group_name_H-M   'P 1'
#
loop_
_entity.id
_entity.type
_entity.pdbx_description
1 polymer ?
#
loop_
_entity_poly.entity_id
_entity_poly.type
_entity_poly.pdbx_seq_one_letter_code
_entity_poly.pdbx_strand_id
1 'polypeptide(L)'
;DVSLLDRHLIAPILGIADPRRDPRIDFVGGIRGLSALEAKVDRGEMAVAFALYPTAIEDLMAVADAGRLMPPKSTWFEPKLADGLACHLLD
;
A
#
# COMPACT_ATOMS: atom_id res chain seq x y z
N ASP A 1 -4.31 10.20 2.87
CA ASP A 1 -5.01 9.73 1.67
C ASP A 1 -5.47 8.27 1.80
N VAL A 2 -4.56 7.30 1.71
CA VAL A 2 -4.86 5.86 1.89
C VAL A 2 -5.60 5.51 3.20
N SER A 3 -5.30 6.19 4.31
CA SER A 3 -6.00 5.99 5.58
C SER A 3 -7.47 6.40 5.53
N LEU A 4 -7.84 7.33 4.65
CA LEU A 4 -9.24 7.71 4.43
C LEU A 4 -9.94 6.64 3.59
N LEU A 5 -9.30 6.16 2.52
CA LEU A 5 -9.81 5.05 1.70
C LEU A 5 -10.09 3.81 2.58
N ASP A 6 -9.12 3.43 3.40
CA ASP A 6 -9.23 2.28 4.31
C ASP A 6 -10.37 2.46 5.32
N ARG A 7 -10.39 3.61 6.01
CA ARG A 7 -11.36 3.92 7.08
C ARG A 7 -12.79 4.08 6.59
N HIS A 8 -12.99 4.62 5.38
CA HIS A 8 -14.32 5.02 4.92
C HIS A 8 -14.89 4.08 3.85
N LEU A 9 -14.05 3.38 3.09
CA LEU A 9 -14.49 2.54 1.97
C LEU A 9 -14.16 1.06 2.18
N ILE A 10 -12.88 0.72 2.37
CA ILE A 10 -12.41 -0.68 2.33
C ILE A 10 -13.11 -1.54 3.39
N ALA A 11 -13.06 -1.12 4.66
CA ALA A 11 -13.73 -1.88 5.72
C ALA A 11 -15.24 -1.62 5.79
N PRO A 12 -15.75 -0.36 5.83
CA PRO A 12 -17.17 -0.13 6.13
C PRO A 12 -18.12 -0.44 4.98
N ILE A 13 -17.67 -0.27 3.72
CA ILE A 13 -18.53 -0.38 2.54
C ILE A 13 -18.23 -1.68 1.78
N LEU A 14 -16.95 -1.99 1.55
CA LEU A 14 -16.56 -3.21 0.84
C LEU A 14 -16.46 -4.44 1.75
N GLY A 15 -16.50 -4.23 3.07
CA GLY A 15 -16.48 -5.30 4.07
C GLY A 15 -15.16 -6.06 4.14
N ILE A 16 -14.05 -5.44 3.75
CA ILE A 16 -12.70 -6.03 3.76
C ILE A 16 -12.04 -5.66 5.09
N ALA A 17 -12.09 -6.56 6.07
CA ALA A 17 -11.66 -6.29 7.43
C ALA A 17 -10.12 -6.35 7.60
N ASP A 18 -9.46 -7.33 6.97
CA ASP A 18 -8.00 -7.44 6.95
C ASP A 18 -7.50 -7.51 5.50
N PRO A 19 -7.07 -6.38 4.91
CA PRO A 19 -6.59 -6.34 3.53
C PRO A 19 -5.26 -7.10 3.33
N ARG A 20 -4.62 -7.62 4.38
CA ARG A 20 -3.43 -8.49 4.26
C ARG A 20 -3.81 -9.93 3.94
N ARG A 21 -5.06 -10.33 4.18
CA ARG A 21 -5.51 -11.72 4.13
C ARG A 21 -6.76 -11.94 3.28
N ASP A 22 -7.52 -10.86 3.01
CA ASP A 22 -8.74 -10.95 2.21
C ASP A 22 -8.39 -11.10 0.72
N PRO A 23 -8.83 -12.17 0.04
CA PRO A 23 -8.53 -12.39 -1.37
C PRO A 23 -9.26 -11.42 -2.33
N ARG A 24 -10.21 -10.61 -1.82
CA ARG A 24 -10.96 -9.64 -2.63
C ARG A 24 -10.21 -8.33 -2.86
N ILE A 25 -9.00 -8.18 -2.31
CA ILE A 25 -8.14 -7.03 -2.54
C ILE A 25 -6.75 -7.48 -2.98
N ASP A 26 -6.19 -6.81 -3.97
CA ASP A 26 -4.86 -7.07 -4.50
C ASP A 26 -4.12 -5.75 -4.72
N PHE A 27 -2.79 -5.81 -4.76
CA PHE A 27 -1.91 -4.64 -4.84
C PHE A 27 -0.95 -4.78 -6.01
N VAL A 28 -0.99 -3.80 -6.91
CA VAL A 28 -0.04 -3.68 -8.01
C VAL A 28 1.20 -2.96 -7.51
N GLY A 29 2.37 -3.58 -7.67
CA GLY A 29 3.64 -2.95 -7.32
C GLY A 29 3.95 -1.74 -8.19
N GLY A 30 4.58 -0.71 -7.60
CA GLY A 30 4.76 0.61 -8.23
C GLY A 30 5.40 0.57 -9.62
N ILE A 31 6.35 -0.34 -9.86
CA ILE A 31 7.03 -0.49 -11.17
C ILE A 31 6.09 -0.84 -12.33
N ARG A 32 4.94 -1.48 -12.04
CA ARG A 32 3.97 -1.86 -13.08
C ARG A 32 3.05 -0.71 -13.48
N GLY A 33 2.92 0.31 -12.63
CA GLY A 33 2.15 1.52 -12.89
C GLY A 33 0.64 1.31 -13.08
N LEU A 34 -0.01 2.36 -13.59
CA LEU A 34 -1.46 2.43 -13.77
C LEU A 34 -2.00 1.41 -14.78
N SER A 35 -1.26 1.13 -15.86
CA SER A 35 -1.72 0.20 -16.90
C SER A 35 -1.95 -1.22 -16.37
N ALA A 36 -1.21 -1.64 -15.34
CA ALA A 36 -1.44 -2.94 -14.70
C ALA A 36 -2.69 -2.95 -13.80
N LEU A 37 -3.08 -1.82 -13.22
CA LEU A 37 -4.34 -1.67 -12.50
C LEU A 37 -5.53 -1.70 -13.48
N GLU A 38 -5.46 -0.90 -14.56
CA GLU A 38 -6.47 -0.86 -15.62
C GLU A 38 -6.72 -2.25 -16.19
N ALA A 39 -5.64 -2.94 -16.58
CA ALA A 39 -5.76 -4.25 -17.21
C ALA A 39 -6.37 -5.32 -16.28
N LYS A 40 -6.27 -5.19 -14.95
CA LYS A 40 -6.95 -6.09 -14.00
C LYS A 40 -8.47 -5.86 -13.97
N VAL A 41 -8.90 -4.62 -14.11
CA VAL A 41 -10.33 -4.27 -14.17
C VAL A 41 -10.90 -4.68 -15.53
N ASP A 42 -10.21 -4.36 -16.63
CA ASP A 42 -10.65 -4.66 -18.00
C ASP A 42 -10.80 -6.17 -18.26
N ARG A 43 -9.95 -6.99 -17.63
CA ARG A 43 -10.04 -8.46 -17.70
C ARG A 43 -11.10 -9.07 -16.76
N GLY A 44 -11.76 -8.26 -15.95
CA GLY A 44 -12.75 -8.73 -14.98
C GLY A 44 -12.17 -9.47 -13.77
N GLU A 45 -10.84 -9.40 -13.54
CA GLU A 45 -10.21 -9.97 -12.34
C GLU A 45 -10.60 -9.18 -11.08
N MET A 46 -10.80 -7.88 -11.23
CA MET A 46 -11.15 -6.94 -10.16
C MET A 46 -12.32 -6.06 -10.60
N ALA A 47 -13.18 -5.68 -9.66
CA ALA A 47 -14.34 -4.83 -9.96
C ALA A 47 -13.98 -3.34 -10.12
N VAL A 48 -12.92 -2.88 -9.44
CA VAL A 48 -12.48 -1.48 -9.43
C VAL A 48 -11.01 -1.42 -9.03
N ALA A 49 -10.32 -0.37 -9.46
CA ALA A 49 -8.96 -0.05 -9.03
C ALA A 49 -8.89 1.36 -8.45
N PHE A 50 -8.03 1.55 -7.44
CA PHE A 50 -7.74 2.85 -6.84
C PHE A 50 -6.26 3.19 -7.05
N ALA A 51 -6.00 4.37 -7.59
CA ALA A 51 -4.67 4.96 -7.67
C ALA A 51 -4.63 6.20 -6.78
N LEU A 52 -3.62 6.28 -5.93
CA LEU A 52 -3.45 7.34 -4.93
C LEU A 52 -2.17 8.10 -5.23
N TYR A 53 -2.12 9.38 -4.86
CA TYR A 53 -0.86 10.12 -4.92
C TYR A 53 0.17 9.48 -3.97
N PRO A 54 1.45 9.40 -4.37
CA PRO A 54 2.49 8.88 -3.50
C PRO A 54 2.55 9.68 -2.20
N THR A 55 2.68 8.97 -1.08
CA THR A 55 2.86 9.62 0.23
C THR A 55 4.21 10.34 0.24
N ALA A 56 4.22 11.61 0.65
CA ALA A 56 5.44 12.38 0.79
C ALA A 56 6.35 11.75 1.85
N ILE A 57 7.67 11.90 1.70
CA ILE A 57 8.62 11.30 2.64
C ILE A 57 8.46 11.95 4.03
N GLU A 58 8.13 13.23 4.08
CA GLU A 58 7.88 14.00 5.30
C GLU A 58 6.69 13.43 6.08
N ASP A 59 5.61 13.07 5.39
CA ASP A 59 4.42 12.46 6.00
C ASP A 59 4.74 11.06 6.56
N LEU A 60 5.54 10.28 5.83
CA LEU A 60 6.01 8.98 6.30
C LEU A 60 6.82 9.12 7.59
N MET A 61 7.79 10.05 7.61
CA MET A 61 8.63 10.31 8.77
C MET A 61 7.79 10.76 9.97
N ALA A 62 6.85 11.68 9.77
CA ALA A 62 5.95 12.15 10.82
C ALA A 62 5.10 11.03 11.44
N VAL A 63 4.64 10.07 10.64
CA VAL A 63 3.89 8.89 11.15
C VAL A 63 4.79 7.99 11.99
N ALA A 64 6.05 7.77 11.56
CA ALA A 64 7.02 6.97 12.30
C ALA A 64 7.43 7.62 13.63
N ASP A 65 7.72 8.93 13.61
CA ASP A 65 8.07 9.72 14.81
C ASP A 65 6.94 9.73 15.84
N ALA A 66 5.69 9.65 15.38
CA ALA A 66 4.51 9.54 16.23
C ALA A 66 4.27 8.11 16.79
N GLY A 67 5.13 7.14 16.47
CA GLY A 67 4.97 5.74 16.88
C GLY A 67 3.75 5.06 16.25
N ARG A 68 3.27 5.57 15.11
CA ARG A 68 2.06 5.09 14.43
C ARG A 68 2.43 4.23 13.21
N LEU A 69 1.44 3.46 12.76
CA LEU A 69 1.57 2.62 11.57
C LEU A 69 0.77 3.20 10.41
N MET A 70 1.37 3.16 9.22
CA MET A 70 0.66 3.36 7.96
C MET A 70 -0.24 2.15 7.68
N PRO A 71 -1.39 2.32 7.01
CA PRO A 71 -2.17 1.19 6.50
C PRO A 71 -1.29 0.28 5.62
N PRO A 72 -1.59 -1.03 5.55
CA PRO A 72 -0.81 -1.97 4.75
C PRO A 72 -0.76 -1.54 3.28
N LYS A 73 0.43 -1.70 2.66
CA LYS A 73 0.68 -1.42 1.23
C LYS A 73 0.40 0.04 0.80
N SER A 74 0.49 0.97 1.74
CA SER A 74 0.31 2.41 1.50
C SER A 74 1.43 3.10 0.73
N THR A 75 2.63 2.51 0.70
CA THR A 75 3.81 3.07 0.04
C THR A 75 4.58 1.97 -0.70
N TRP A 76 5.32 2.37 -1.74
CA TRP A 76 6.23 1.52 -2.49
C TRP A 76 7.61 2.19 -2.55
N PHE A 77 8.67 1.46 -2.18
CA PHE A 77 10.05 1.95 -2.23
C PHE A 77 10.84 1.24 -3.32
N GLU A 78 11.73 2.01 -3.94
CA GLU A 78 12.68 1.51 -4.92
C GLU A 78 14.09 2.07 -4.65
N PRO A 79 15.15 1.23 -4.68
CA PRO A 79 15.09 -0.23 -4.78
C PRO A 79 14.45 -0.84 -3.53
N LYS A 80 13.85 -2.03 -3.66
CA LYS A 80 13.58 -2.82 -2.47
C LYS A 80 14.91 -3.08 -1.78
N LEU A 81 14.96 -2.91 -0.46
CA LEU A 81 16.12 -3.29 0.34
C LEU A 81 16.54 -4.70 -0.09
N ALA A 82 17.79 -4.84 -0.51
CA ALA A 82 18.33 -6.13 -0.90
C ALA A 82 18.21 -7.06 0.32
N ASP A 83 17.54 -8.19 0.14
CA ASP A 83 17.44 -9.23 1.17
C ASP A 83 18.89 -9.61 1.58
N GLY A 84 19.26 -9.34 2.84
CA GLY A 84 20.64 -9.57 3.34
C GLY A 84 21.33 -8.38 4.01
N LEU A 85 20.66 -7.25 4.23
CA LEU A 85 21.22 -6.16 5.03
C LEU A 85 21.32 -6.57 6.51
N ALA A 86 22.54 -6.82 6.99
CA ALA A 86 22.84 -6.98 8.41
C ALA A 86 23.29 -5.63 9.00
N CYS A 87 22.56 -5.13 10.00
CA CYS A 87 22.95 -3.93 10.74
C CYS A 87 23.60 -4.38 12.07
N HIS A 88 24.91 -4.25 12.16
CA HIS A 88 25.66 -4.44 13.41
C HIS A 88 25.97 -3.06 13.98
N LEU A 89 25.35 -2.72 15.10
CA LEU A 89 25.67 -1.51 15.84
C LEU A 89 27.09 -1.68 16.39
N LEU A 90 28.01 -0.80 15.98
CA LEU A 90 29.33 -0.72 16.59
C LEU A 90 29.20 0.18 17.81
N ASP A 91 29.65 -0.32 18.96
CA ASP A 91 29.80 0.44 20.20
C ASP A 91 30.78 1.61 20.03
#